data_AF-A0A4U7BNK6-F1
#
_entry.id   AF-A0A4U7BNK6-F1
#
_cell.length_a   1.000
_cell.length_b   1.000
_cell.length_c   1.000
_cell.angle_alpha   90.00
_cell.angle_beta   90.00
_cell.angle_gamma   90.00
#
_symmetry.space_group_name_H-M   'P 1'
#
loop_
_entity.id
_entity.type
_entity.pdbx_description
1 polymer ?
#
loop_
_entity_poly.entity_id
_entity_poly.type
_entity_poly.pdbx_seq_one_letter_code
_entity_poly.pdbx_strand_id
1 'polypeptide(L)'
;MFDFLLGDKKLYIALVLMSILTGYLYLRLDSTKSRLEKSQSDLALALEINKNNQEKIQELTQRHNLELKALNESYIQKNQIKERINYVKEYIYKSNENNLTKLFNNVIDRLWDNATSNKQNTNSKSENSKRATNHKPP
;
A
#
# COMPACT_ATOMS: atom_id res chain seq x y z
N MET A 1 -30.10 32.69 -58.79
CA MET A 1 -28.71 32.56 -58.30
C MET A 1 -28.32 31.10 -58.01
N PHE A 2 -29.26 30.25 -57.58
CA PHE A 2 -29.02 28.81 -57.42
C PHE A 2 -28.94 28.04 -58.76
N ASP A 3 -29.67 28.44 -59.81
CA ASP A 3 -29.63 27.77 -61.12
C ASP A 3 -28.27 27.78 -61.82
N PHE A 4 -27.41 28.76 -61.55
CA PHE A 4 -26.07 28.84 -62.16
C PHE A 4 -25.08 27.84 -61.55
N LEU A 5 -25.29 27.46 -60.28
CA LEU A 5 -24.41 26.53 -59.55
C LEU A 5 -24.83 25.06 -59.73
N LEU A 6 -26.09 24.80 -60.07
CA LEU A 6 -26.66 23.46 -60.25
C LEU A 6 -26.57 22.94 -61.70
N GLY A 7 -26.27 23.80 -62.68
CA GLY A 7 -26.14 23.41 -64.09
C GLY A 7 -24.86 22.64 -64.41
N ASP A 8 -23.76 22.95 -63.72
CA ASP A 8 -22.47 22.27 -63.92
C ASP A 8 -22.31 21.10 -62.95
N LYS A 9 -22.48 19.87 -63.45
CA LYS A 9 -22.31 18.62 -62.68
C LYS A 9 -20.99 18.60 -61.87
N LYS A 10 -19.94 19.25 -62.38
CA LYS A 10 -18.63 19.37 -61.71
C LYS A 10 -18.68 20.21 -60.42
N LEU A 11 -19.45 21.30 -60.42
CA LEU A 11 -19.62 22.16 -59.24
C LEU A 11 -20.46 21.46 -58.16
N TYR A 12 -21.49 20.71 -58.58
CA TYR A 12 -22.28 19.89 -57.65
C TYR A 12 -21.43 18.78 -56.99
N ILE A 13 -20.61 18.06 -57.77
CA ILE A 13 -19.66 17.06 -57.22
C ILE A 13 -18.68 17.72 -56.24
N ALA A 14 -18.14 18.90 -56.57
CA ALA A 14 -17.22 19.62 -55.69
C ALA A 14 -17.88 20.06 -54.38
N LEU A 15 -19.14 20.52 -54.44
CA LEU A 15 -19.90 20.94 -53.27
C LEU A 15 -20.18 19.75 -52.32
N VAL A 16 -20.55 18.60 -52.88
CA VAL A 16 -20.77 17.37 -52.11
C VAL A 16 -19.47 16.90 -51.45
N LEU A 17 -18.34 16.90 -52.17
CA LEU A 17 -17.05 16.54 -51.59
C LEU A 17 -16.63 17.47 -50.44
N MET A 18 -16.85 18.78 -50.59
CA MET A 18 -16.56 19.75 -49.53
C MET A 18 -17.43 19.52 -48.31
N SER A 19 -18.72 19.24 -48.49
CA SER A 19 -19.64 18.93 -47.38
C SER A 19 -19.20 17.67 -46.61
N ILE A 20 -18.81 16.61 -47.32
CA ILE A 20 -18.28 15.37 -46.71
C ILE A 20 -16.99 15.66 -45.94
N LEU A 21 -16.08 16.44 -46.52
CA LEU A 21 -14.79 16.77 -45.91
C LEU A 21 -14.97 17.63 -44.64
N THR A 22 -15.85 18.63 -44.69
CA THR A 22 -16.17 19.46 -43.52
C THR A 22 -16.82 18.64 -42.42
N GLY A 23 -17.75 17.74 -42.75
CA GLY A 23 -18.35 16.81 -41.79
C GLY A 23 -17.32 15.89 -41.13
N TYR A 24 -16.42 15.31 -41.93
CA TYR A 24 -15.33 14.47 -41.42
C TYR A 24 -14.35 15.24 -40.51
N LEU A 25 -13.94 16.46 -40.91
CA LEU A 25 -13.06 17.29 -40.08
C LEU A 25 -13.74 17.69 -38.77
N TYR A 26 -15.04 18.01 -38.79
CA TYR A 26 -15.79 18.37 -37.58
C TYR A 26 -15.85 17.22 -36.57
N LEU A 27 -16.21 16.01 -37.02
CA LEU A 27 -16.18 14.80 -36.18
C LEU A 27 -14.77 14.50 -35.63
N ARG A 28 -13.74 14.72 -36.44
CA ARG A 28 -12.35 14.53 -36.01
C ARG A 28 -11.92 15.57 -34.97
N LEU A 29 -12.31 16.83 -35.13
CA LEU A 29 -12.03 17.92 -34.17
C LEU A 29 -12.73 17.70 -32.84
N ASP A 30 -14.00 17.28 -32.87
CA ASP A 30 -14.77 17.03 -31.66
C ASP A 30 -14.20 15.83 -30.88
N SER A 31 -13.87 14.75 -31.59
CA SER A 31 -13.21 13.59 -30.99
C SER A 31 -11.80 13.88 -30.47
N THR A 32 -11.01 14.76 -31.10
CA THR A 32 -9.71 15.17 -30.56
C THR A 32 -9.86 16.08 -29.34
N LYS A 33 -10.84 16.97 -29.32
CA LYS A 33 -11.14 17.82 -28.16
C LYS A 33 -11.57 16.98 -26.95
N SER A 34 -12.51 16.05 -27.15
CA SER A 34 -12.96 15.12 -26.10
C SER A 34 -11.81 14.25 -25.57
N ARG A 35 -10.93 13.77 -26.45
CA ARG A 35 -9.72 13.02 -26.04
C ARG A 35 -8.74 13.88 -25.24
N LEU A 36 -8.59 15.15 -25.58
CA LEU A 36 -7.72 16.08 -24.87
C LEU A 36 -8.26 16.39 -23.47
N GLU A 37 -9.56 16.70 -23.36
CA GLU A 37 -10.21 16.95 -22.07
C GLU A 37 -10.13 15.71 -21.16
N LYS A 38 -10.38 14.52 -21.72
CA LYS A 38 -10.23 13.26 -20.99
C LYS A 38 -8.77 13.05 -20.53
N SER A 39 -7.80 13.26 -21.40
CA SER A 39 -6.38 13.12 -21.07
C SER A 39 -5.94 14.11 -19.98
N GLN A 40 -6.42 15.36 -20.02
CA GLN A 40 -6.15 16.36 -18.98
C GLN A 40 -6.78 15.98 -17.65
N SER A 41 -8.02 15.47 -17.66
CA SER A 41 -8.70 14.96 -16.48
C SER A 41 -7.97 13.76 -15.87
N ASP A 42 -7.58 12.78 -16.70
CA ASP A 42 -6.84 11.60 -16.27
C ASP A 42 -5.46 11.99 -15.70
N LEU A 43 -4.78 12.98 -16.30
CA LEU A 43 -3.52 13.51 -15.80
C LEU A 43 -3.68 14.23 -14.46
N ALA A 44 -4.73 15.05 -14.30
CA ALA A 44 -5.02 15.74 -13.04
C ALA A 44 -5.29 14.74 -11.91
N LEU A 45 -6.09 13.71 -12.19
CA LEU A 45 -6.39 12.63 -11.25
C LEU A 45 -5.13 11.82 -10.91
N ALA A 46 -4.29 11.51 -11.89
CA ALA A 46 -3.02 10.83 -11.67
C ALA A 46 -2.07 11.67 -10.80
N LEU A 47 -1.97 12.98 -11.03
CA LEU A 47 -1.16 13.89 -10.21
C LEU A 47 -1.67 13.97 -8.77
N GLU A 48 -2.99 14.05 -8.57
CA GLU A 48 -3.59 14.07 -7.24
C GLU A 48 -3.34 12.76 -6.49
N ILE A 49 -3.53 11.62 -7.15
CA ILE A 49 -3.24 10.30 -6.58
C ILE A 49 -1.75 10.19 -6.22
N ASN A 50 -0.85 10.67 -7.09
CA ASN A 50 0.58 10.59 -6.85
C ASN A 50 1.00 11.47 -5.65
N LYS A 51 0.43 12.67 -5.53
CA LYS A 51 0.64 13.54 -4.36
C LYS A 51 0.16 12.89 -3.07
N ASN A 52 -1.05 12.33 -3.07
CA ASN A 52 -1.60 11.61 -1.91
C ASN A 52 -0.75 10.38 -1.54
N ASN A 53 -0.27 9.63 -2.53
CA ASN A 53 0.61 8.49 -2.30
C ASN A 53 1.95 8.93 -1.70
N GLN A 54 2.52 10.05 -2.15
CA GLN A 54 3.74 10.60 -1.59
C GLN A 54 3.56 11.01 -0.12
N GLU A 55 2.46 11.69 0.22
CA GLU A 55 2.12 12.06 1.59
C GLU A 55 1.97 10.82 2.49
N LYS A 56 1.24 9.79 2.01
CA LYS A 56 1.08 8.52 2.73
C LYS A 56 2.39 7.76 2.94
N ILE A 57 3.28 7.76 1.95
CA ILE A 57 4.59 7.11 2.06
C ILE A 57 5.44 7.84 3.12
N GLN A 58 5.41 9.17 3.16
CA GLN A 58 6.12 9.94 4.18
C GLN A 58 5.58 9.65 5.58
N GLU A 59 4.25 9.64 5.75
CA GLU A 59 3.62 9.29 7.03
C GLU A 59 3.98 7.87 7.47
N LEU A 60 3.88 6.90 6.56
CA LEU A 60 4.19 5.50 6.85
C LEU A 60 5.67 5.33 7.24
N THR A 61 6.57 6.04 6.58
CA THR A 61 8.01 6.02 6.88
C THR A 61 8.29 6.60 8.27
N GLN A 62 7.63 7.70 8.64
CA GLN A 62 7.76 8.29 9.97
C GLN A 62 7.24 7.34 11.06
N ARG A 63 6.05 6.76 10.86
CA ARG A 63 5.47 5.78 11.79
C ARG A 63 6.38 4.56 11.94
N HIS A 64 6.89 4.03 10.83
CA HIS A 64 7.79 2.89 10.85
C HIS A 64 9.09 3.18 11.62
N ASN A 65 9.68 4.37 11.43
CA ASN A 65 10.87 4.77 12.20
C ASN A 65 10.59 4.91 13.70
N LEU A 66 9.41 5.42 14.08
CA LEU A 66 8.99 5.49 15.48
C LEU A 66 8.79 4.09 16.08
N GLU A 67 8.17 3.18 15.34
CA GLU A 67 8.01 1.78 15.74
C GLU A 67 9.36 1.08 15.92
N LEU A 68 10.30 1.26 14.99
CA LEU A 68 11.65 0.71 15.10
C LEU A 68 12.39 1.27 16.32
N LYS A 69 12.24 2.57 16.60
CA LYS A 69 12.84 3.19 17.78
C LYS A 69 12.26 2.62 19.06
N ALA A 70 10.93 2.52 19.17
CA ALA A 70 10.27 1.94 20.34
C ALA A 70 10.64 0.46 20.54
N LEU A 71 10.74 -0.31 19.44
CA LEU A 71 11.18 -1.70 19.48
C LEU A 71 12.64 -1.81 19.96
N ASN A 72 13.52 -0.94 19.48
CA ASN A 72 14.92 -0.93 19.91
C ASN A 72 15.07 -0.53 21.39
N GLU A 73 14.32 0.47 21.86
CA GLU A 73 14.31 0.86 23.27
C GLU A 73 13.82 -0.29 24.17
N SER A 74 12.75 -0.99 23.78
CA SER A 74 12.28 -2.18 24.48
C SER A 74 13.33 -3.31 24.48
N TYR A 75 14.02 -3.51 23.36
CA TYR A 75 15.11 -4.49 23.26
C TYR A 75 16.28 -4.17 24.21
N ILE A 76 16.71 -2.90 24.25
CA ILE A 76 17.77 -2.44 25.16
C ILE A 76 17.36 -2.67 26.63
N GLN A 77 16.14 -2.26 27.01
CA GLN A 77 15.62 -2.49 28.36
C GLN A 77 15.57 -3.98 28.72
N LYS A 78 15.12 -4.83 27.78
CA LYS A 78 15.11 -6.28 27.97
C LYS A 78 16.53 -6.83 28.21
N ASN A 79 17.52 -6.35 27.46
CA ASN A 79 18.91 -6.79 27.63
C ASN A 79 19.49 -6.34 28.99
N GLN A 80 19.24 -5.10 29.41
CA GLN A 80 19.66 -4.60 30.71
C GLN A 80 19.03 -5.39 31.87
N ILE A 81 17.74 -5.72 31.78
CA ILE A 81 17.06 -6.55 32.77
C ILE A 81 17.67 -7.96 32.81
N LYS A 82 17.98 -8.54 31.64
CA LYS A 82 18.63 -9.85 31.55
C LYS A 82 20.00 -9.85 32.23
N GLU A 83 20.82 -8.83 31.99
CA GLU A 83 22.14 -8.70 32.64
C GLU A 83 22.03 -8.58 34.15
N ARG A 84 21.09 -7.78 34.66
CA ARG A 84 20.84 -7.65 36.10
C ARG A 84 20.38 -8.95 36.73
N ILE A 85 19.48 -9.68 36.06
CA ILE A 85 19.04 -11.01 36.49
C ILE A 85 20.23 -11.96 36.56
N ASN A 86 21.08 -11.99 35.53
CA ASN A 86 22.24 -12.87 35.50
C ASN A 86 23.25 -12.52 36.59
N TYR A 87 23.48 -11.23 36.85
CA TYR A 87 24.32 -10.78 37.96
C TYR A 87 23.80 -11.25 39.32
N VAL A 88 22.49 -11.11 39.58
CA VAL A 88 21.86 -11.58 40.82
C VAL A 88 21.98 -13.10 40.93
N LYS A 89 21.75 -13.84 39.85
CA LYS A 89 21.96 -15.31 39.82
C LYS A 89 23.39 -15.69 40.18
N GLU A 90 24.40 -15.04 39.59
CA GLU A 90 25.81 -15.30 39.91
C GLU A 90 26.17 -14.94 41.36
N TYR A 91 25.66 -13.82 41.87
CA TYR A 91 25.87 -13.41 43.25
C TYR A 91 25.27 -14.42 44.24
N ILE A 92 24.04 -14.87 43.98
CA ILE A 92 23.35 -15.92 44.73
C ILE A 92 24.16 -17.22 44.71
N TYR A 93 24.62 -17.63 43.53
CA TYR A 93 25.40 -18.87 43.37
C TYR A 93 26.68 -18.84 44.20
N LYS A 94 27.37 -17.68 44.22
CA LYS A 94 28.60 -17.50 45.01
C LYS A 94 28.36 -17.33 46.52
N SER A 95 27.16 -16.91 46.94
CA SER A 95 26.84 -16.57 48.35
C SER A 95 26.14 -17.68 49.16
N ASN A 96 26.13 -18.92 48.65
CA ASN A 96 25.42 -20.08 49.19
C ASN A 96 23.90 -19.97 49.01
N GLU A 97 23.34 -20.77 48.09
CA GLU A 97 21.91 -20.76 47.76
C GLU A 97 21.03 -21.08 48.98
N ASN A 98 20.02 -20.23 49.24
CA ASN A 98 18.97 -20.47 50.22
C ASN A 98 17.62 -20.72 49.50
N ASN A 99 16.59 -21.10 50.26
CA ASN A 99 15.27 -21.41 49.68
C ASN A 99 14.59 -20.21 48.98
N LEU A 100 14.84 -18.97 49.44
CA LEU A 100 14.32 -17.76 48.81
C LEU A 100 15.00 -17.48 47.47
N THR A 101 16.31 -17.75 47.36
CA THR A 101 17.05 -17.54 46.12
C THR A 101 16.79 -18.62 45.09
N LYS A 102 16.54 -19.87 45.50
CA LYS A 102 15.99 -20.92 44.62
C LYS A 102 14.59 -20.56 44.09
N LEU A 103 13.72 -20.02 44.95
CA LEU A 103 12.39 -19.55 44.54
C LEU A 103 12.49 -18.39 43.55
N PHE A 104 13.35 -17.41 43.82
CA PHE A 104 13.62 -16.30 42.90
C PHE A 104 14.09 -16.80 41.53
N ASN A 105 15.08 -17.70 41.48
CA ASN A 105 15.59 -18.27 40.23
C ASN A 105 14.49 -19.01 39.46
N ASN A 106 13.71 -19.86 40.14
CA ASN A 106 12.62 -20.63 39.52
C ASN A 106 11.51 -19.73 38.94
N VAL A 107 11.11 -18.67 39.68
CA VAL A 107 10.11 -17.71 39.20
C VAL A 107 10.63 -16.95 37.97
N ILE A 108 11.89 -16.54 37.97
CA ILE A 108 12.50 -15.84 36.83
C ILE A 108 12.58 -16.75 35.60
N ASP A 109 13.02 -18.00 35.75
CA ASP A 109 13.10 -18.97 34.66
C ASP A 109 11.71 -19.23 34.07
N ARG A 110 10.69 -19.42 34.93
CA ARG A 110 9.32 -19.63 34.48
C ARG A 110 8.72 -18.41 33.77
N LEU A 111 8.99 -17.19 34.25
CA LEU A 111 8.52 -15.96 33.61
C LEU A 111 9.20 -15.73 32.25
N TRP A 112 10.48 -16.07 32.13
CA TRP A 112 11.24 -15.88 30.90
C TRP A 112 10.93 -16.95 29.84
N ASP A 113 10.82 -18.21 30.25
CA ASP A 113 10.50 -19.33 29.36
C ASP A 113 9.06 -19.29 28.84
N ASN A 114 8.09 -18.92 29.69
CA ASN A 114 6.70 -18.73 29.24
C ASN A 114 6.53 -17.53 28.29
N ALA A 115 7.33 -16.47 28.46
CA ALA A 115 7.31 -15.33 27.54
C ALA A 115 7.86 -15.69 26.15
N THR A 116 8.71 -16.72 26.06
CA THR A 116 9.37 -17.12 24.81
C THR A 116 8.56 -18.17 24.03
N SER A 117 7.84 -19.07 24.72
CA SER A 117 7.01 -20.12 24.11
C SER A 117 5.68 -19.63 23.51
N ASN A 118 5.16 -18.47 23.93
CA ASN A 118 3.90 -17.94 23.40
C ASN A 118 4.01 -17.42 21.93
N LYS A 119 5.22 -17.36 21.36
CA LYS A 119 5.42 -16.98 19.94
C LYS A 119 5.10 -18.10 18.95
N GLN A 120 4.90 -19.34 19.42
CA GLN A 120 4.78 -20.51 18.55
C GLN A 120 3.33 -20.83 18.15
N ASN A 121 2.31 -20.15 18.70
CA ASN A 121 0.91 -20.54 18.56
C ASN A 121 0.00 -19.55 17.77
N THR A 122 0.55 -18.48 17.18
CA THR A 122 -0.26 -17.51 16.42
C THR A 122 -0.10 -17.57 14.91
N ASN A 123 0.81 -18.41 14.37
CA ASN A 123 1.05 -18.49 12.92
C ASN A 123 0.29 -19.61 12.18
N SER A 124 -0.54 -20.42 12.84
CA SER A 124 -1.16 -21.60 12.22
C SER A 124 -2.66 -21.46 11.91
N LYS A 125 -3.22 -20.24 11.85
CA LYS A 125 -4.61 -20.04 11.44
C LYS A 125 -4.78 -18.94 10.39
N SER A 126 -4.14 -19.13 9.24
CA SER A 126 -4.48 -18.38 8.02
C SER A 126 -4.46 -19.26 6.77
N GLU A 127 -4.88 -20.51 6.88
CA GLU A 127 -5.20 -21.31 5.70
C GLU A 127 -6.72 -21.43 5.55
N ASN A 128 -7.18 -21.05 4.34
CA ASN A 128 -8.47 -21.36 3.74
C ASN A 128 -9.69 -20.45 4.06
N SER A 129 -9.77 -19.33 3.36
CA SER A 129 -11.05 -18.86 2.79
C SER A 129 -10.87 -18.63 1.29
N LYS A 130 -10.83 -19.72 0.53
CA LYS A 130 -10.95 -19.69 -0.93
C LYS A 130 -12.38 -19.22 -1.25
N ARG A 131 -12.54 -17.92 -1.50
CA ARG A 131 -13.75 -17.32 -2.06
C ARG A 131 -13.97 -17.92 -3.45
N ALA A 132 -14.87 -18.89 -3.55
CA ALA A 132 -15.35 -19.42 -4.82
C ALA A 132 -16.13 -18.33 -5.56
N THR A 133 -15.51 -17.73 -6.58
CA THR A 133 -16.21 -16.93 -7.59
C THR A 133 -16.37 -17.78 -8.84
N ASN A 134 -17.50 -18.47 -8.95
CA ASN A 134 -17.98 -19.01 -10.22
C ASN A 134 -18.37 -17.82 -11.12
N HIS A 135 -17.51 -17.45 -12.07
CA HIS A 135 -17.93 -16.63 -13.20
C HIS A 135 -18.18 -17.54 -14.40
N LYS A 136 -19.46 -17.70 -14.76
CA LYS A 136 -19.90 -18.21 -16.06
C LYS A 136 -19.86 -17.05 -17.06
N PRO A 137 -19.22 -17.17 -18.23
CA PRO A 137 -19.22 -16.09 -19.21
C PRO A 137 -20.51 -16.13 -20.07
N PRO A 138 -21.04 -14.97 -20.50
CA PRO A 138 -21.87 -14.87 -21.69
C PRO A 138 -21.03 -14.98 -22.97
#